data_AF-A0A2V5SZ22-F1
#
_entry.id   AF-A0A2V5SZ22-F1
#
_cell.length_a   1.000
_cell.length_b   1.000
_cell.length_c   1.000
_cell.angle_alpha   90.00
_cell.angle_beta   90.00
_cell.angle_gamma   90.00
#
_symmetry.space_group_name_H-M   'P 1'
#
loop_
_entity.id
_entity.type
_entity.pdbx_description
1 polymer ?
#
loop_
_entity_poly.entity_id
_entity_poly.type
_entity_poly.pdbx_seq_one_letter_code
_entity_poly.pdbx_strand_id
1 'polypeptide(L)' 'EKDSALCDTVTLRERDSMKQERVAIKDLADILISRIS' A
#
# COMPACT_ATOMS: atom_id res chain seq x y z
N GLU A 1 8.31 11.03 -20.40
CA GLU A 1 8.82 9.80 -19.78
C GLU A 1 8.01 9.60 -18.51
N LYS A 2 7.19 8.55 -18.43
CA LYS A 2 6.26 8.35 -17.30
C LYS A 2 7.09 8.10 -16.05
N ASP A 3 6.97 8.96 -15.06
CA ASP A 3 7.57 8.81 -13.73
C ASP A 3 7.22 7.45 -13.13
N SER A 4 8.13 6.48 -13.27
CA SER A 4 8.00 5.13 -12.72
C SER A 4 7.68 5.16 -11.21
N ALA A 5 8.14 6.21 -10.52
CA ALA A 5 7.90 6.43 -9.09
C ALA A 5 6.44 6.68 -8.70
N LEU A 6 5.57 7.13 -9.62
CA LEU A 6 4.15 7.38 -9.34
C LEU A 6 3.25 6.16 -9.58
N CYS A 7 3.70 5.19 -10.39
CA CYS A 7 2.99 3.93 -10.58
C CYS A 7 3.26 2.91 -9.46
N ASP A 8 4.36 3.05 -8.73
CA ASP A 8 4.78 2.11 -7.69
C ASP A 8 4.15 2.37 -6.30
N THR A 9 3.16 3.26 -6.20
CA THR A 9 2.43 3.49 -4.93
C THR A 9 0.96 3.20 -5.08
N VAL A 10 0.37 2.51 -4.10
CA VAL A 10 -1.07 2.24 -4.03
C VAL A 10 -1.62 2.70 -2.69
N THR A 11 -2.91 3.03 -2.67
CA THR A 11 -3.59 3.44 -1.43
C THR A 11 -4.24 2.22 -0.81
N LEU A 12 -3.72 1.77 0.33
CA LEU A 12 -4.35 0.74 1.15
C LEU A 12 -5.44 1.39 1.99
N ARG A 13 -6.64 0.79 1.95
CA ARG A 13 -7.74 1.18 2.83
C ARG A 13 -8.00 0.07 3.84
N GLU A 14 -7.81 0.39 5.11
CA GLU A 14 -8.12 -0.53 6.19
C GLU A 14 -9.63 -0.60 6.41
N ARG A 15 -10.18 -1.81 6.41
CA ARG A 15 -11.61 -2.03 6.65
C ARG A 15 -12.01 -1.70 8.09
N ASP A 16 -11.16 -2.03 9.05
CA ASP A 16 -11.46 -1.90 10.47
C ASP A 16 -11.45 -0.43 10.93
N SER A 17 -10.44 0.34 10.51
CA SER A 17 -10.29 1.75 10.90
C SER A 17 -10.83 2.75 9.86
N MET A 18 -11.24 2.28 8.67
CA MET A 18 -11.56 3.10 7.48
C MET A 18 -10.42 4.03 7.01
N LYS A 19 -9.22 3.88 7.56
CA LYS A 19 -8.04 4.69 7.25
C LYS A 19 -7.51 4.37 5.87
N GLN A 20 -7.02 5.40 5.19
CA GLN A 20 -6.41 5.32 3.88
C GLN A 20 -4.95 5.74 4.01
N GLU A 21 -4.04 4.86 3.63
CA GLU A 21 -2.61 5.10 3.67
C GLU A 21 -2.00 4.82 2.29
N ARG A 22 -1.12 5.71 1.84
CA ARG A 22 -0.45 5.56 0.56
C ARG A 22 0.87 4.84 0.77
N VAL A 23 0.96 3.62 0.27
CA VAL A 23 2.11 2.74 0.47
C VAL A 23 2.78 2.43 -0.86
N ALA A 24 4.06 2.08 -0.82
CA ALA A 24 4.74 1.55 -1.98
C ALA A 24 4.28 0.11 -2.25
N ILE A 25 4.12 -0.27 -3.52
CA ILE A 25 3.76 -1.63 -3.93
C ILE A 25 4.76 -2.66 -3.41
N LYS A 26 6.04 -2.29 -3.31
CA LYS A 26 7.10 -3.14 -2.74
C LYS A 26 6.86 -3.48 -1.27
N ASP A 27 6.26 -2.57 -0.54
CA ASP A 27 6.00 -2.68 0.91
C ASP A 27 4.62 -3.30 1.19
N LEU A 28 3.70 -3.23 0.22
CA LEU A 28 2.34 -3.75 0.35
C LEU A 28 2.27 -5.24 0.70
N ALA A 29 3.16 -6.07 0.15
CA ALA A 29 3.22 -7.48 0.49
C ALA A 29 3.58 -7.69 1.96
N ASP A 30 4.55 -6.94 2.47
CA ASP A 30 4.99 -7.00 3.87
C ASP A 30 3.89 -6.52 4.82
N ILE A 31 3.23 -5.40 4.49
CA ILE A 31 2.10 -4.85 5.26
C ILE A 31 0.92 -5.84 5.30
N LEU A 32 0.57 -6.45 4.17
CA LEU A 32 -0.52 -7.43 4.12
C LEU A 32 -0.18 -8.68 4.95
N ILE A 33 1.05 -9.19 4.86
CA ILE A 33 1.50 -10.34 5.66
C ILE A 33 1.49 -9.97 7.15
N SER A 34 2.02 -8.81 7.53
CA SER A 34 2.05 -8.34 8.92
C SER A 34 0.66 -8.11 9.52
N ARG A 35 -0.35 -7.77 8.71
CA ARG A 35 -1.74 -7.57 9.19
C ARG A 35 -2.57 -8.84 9.25
N ILE A 36 -2.20 -9.87 8.47
CA ILE A 36 -2.92 -11.14 8.42
C ILE A 36 -2.33 -12.16 9.40
N SER A 37 -1.03 -12.08 9.69
CA SER A 37 -0.34 -13.01 10.59
C SER A 37 -0.63 -12.81 12.07
#